data_AF-J2ZD83-F1
#
_entry.id   AF-J2ZD83-F1
#
_cell.length_a   1.000
_cell.length_b   1.000
_cell.length_c   1.000
_cell.angle_alpha   90.00
_cell.angle_beta   90.00
_cell.angle_gamma   90.00
#
_symmetry.space_group_name_H-M   'P 1'
#
loop_
_entity.id
_entity.type
_entity.pdbx_description
1 polymer ?
#
loop_
_entity_poly.entity_id
_entity_poly.type
_entity_poly.pdbx_seq_one_letter_code
_entity_poly.pdbx_strand_id
1 'polypeptide(L)'
;MDFETLRPYLLWYTGVGGVVTAAVLYGLATLVDVDVGLVATVLFLGSLVVVSMLLTVSDQGIESAAHGAEVGFGSSNPMDFQPDSLPVPNRLGVVCYFVGLTVVGGATVAFLLA
;
A
#
# COMPACT_ATOMS: atom_id res chain seq x y z
N MET A 1 -4.51 -17.27 7.01
CA MET A 1 -4.90 -16.93 5.62
C MET A 1 -3.75 -17.38 4.75
N ASP A 2 -3.98 -18.35 3.86
CA ASP A 2 -2.88 -18.97 3.10
C ASP A 2 -2.41 -18.10 1.93
N PHE A 3 -1.12 -18.13 1.64
CA PHE A 3 -0.48 -17.32 0.59
C PHE A 3 -1.11 -17.54 -0.79
N GLU A 4 -1.58 -18.75 -1.08
CA GLU A 4 -2.27 -19.07 -2.34
C GLU A 4 -3.59 -18.31 -2.50
N THR A 5 -4.26 -17.98 -1.40
CA THR A 5 -5.49 -17.17 -1.42
C THR A 5 -5.18 -15.68 -1.58
N LEU A 6 -4.04 -15.21 -1.06
CA LEU A 6 -3.60 -13.81 -1.15
C LEU A 6 -3.02 -13.44 -2.52
N ARG A 7 -2.31 -14.38 -3.18
CA ARG A 7 -1.67 -14.16 -4.48
C ARG A 7 -2.54 -13.49 -5.55
N PRO A 8 -3.78 -13.94 -5.85
CA PRO A 8 -4.60 -13.31 -6.87
C PRO A 8 -5.00 -11.86 -6.50
N TYR A 9 -5.25 -11.59 -5.22
CA TYR A 9 -5.54 -10.23 -4.75
C TYR A 9 -4.32 -9.33 -4.88
N LEU A 10 -3.14 -9.80 -4.46
CA LEU A 10 -1.89 -9.06 -4.59
C LEU A 10 -1.60 -8.68 -6.04
N LEU A 11 -1.73 -9.63 -6.96
CA LEU A 11 -1.53 -9.42 -8.40
C LEU A 11 -2.56 -8.48 -9.01
N TRP A 12 -3.82 -8.54 -8.57
CA TRP A 12 -4.86 -7.62 -9.01
C TRP A 12 -4.55 -6.18 -8.60
N TYR A 13 -4.19 -5.95 -7.33
CA TYR A 13 -3.90 -4.59 -6.86
C TYR A 13 -2.59 -4.01 -7.41
N THR A 14 -1.51 -4.81 -7.46
CA THR A 14 -0.22 -4.36 -8.06
C THR A 14 -0.34 -4.17 -9.56
N GLY A 15 -0.81 -5.20 -10.28
CA GLY A 15 -0.84 -5.22 -11.74
C GLY A 15 -1.99 -4.42 -12.33
N VAL A 16 -3.23 -4.70 -11.93
CA VAL A 16 -4.40 -4.04 -12.53
C VAL A 16 -4.65 -2.67 -11.92
N GLY A 17 -4.41 -2.50 -10.62
CA GLY A 17 -4.53 -1.19 -9.99
C GLY A 17 -3.35 -0.28 -10.31
N GLY A 18 -2.16 -0.61 -9.78
CA GLY A 18 -1.00 0.26 -9.83
C GLY A 18 -0.50 0.53 -11.25
N VAL A 19 -0.25 -0.51 -12.04
CA VAL A 19 0.33 -0.34 -13.39
C VAL A 19 -0.63 0.36 -14.35
N VAL A 20 -1.93 0.02 -14.33
CA VAL A 20 -2.91 0.68 -15.20
C VAL A 20 -3.05 2.15 -14.85
N THR A 21 -3.11 2.50 -13.56
CA THR A 21 -3.18 3.92 -13.17
C THR A 21 -1.93 4.69 -13.62
N ALA A 22 -0.73 4.12 -13.46
CA ALA A 22 0.48 4.76 -13.96
C ALA A 22 0.44 4.98 -15.48
N ALA A 23 -0.03 3.98 -16.25
CA ALA A 23 -0.18 4.10 -17.70
C ALA A 23 -1.17 5.20 -18.09
N VAL A 24 -2.31 5.31 -17.39
CA VAL A 24 -3.29 6.38 -17.61
C VAL A 24 -2.70 7.75 -17.27
N LEU A 25 -1.97 7.87 -16.16
CA LEU A 25 -1.34 9.13 -15.76
C LEU A 25 -0.27 9.58 -16.75
N TYR A 26 0.53 8.65 -17.29
CA TYR A 26 1.47 8.97 -18.35
C TYR A 26 0.77 9.37 -19.65
N GLY A 27 -0.28 8.65 -20.06
CA GLY A 27 -1.08 9.03 -21.23
C GLY A 27 -1.71 10.42 -21.08
N LEU A 28 -2.23 10.74 -19.90
CA LEU A 28 -2.72 12.09 -19.59
C LEU A 28 -1.60 13.12 -19.65
N ALA A 29 -0.44 12.85 -19.04
CA ALA A 29 0.71 13.75 -19.06
C ALA A 29 1.12 14.10 -20.49
N THR A 30 1.13 13.12 -21.40
CA THR A 30 1.41 13.36 -22.82
C THR A 30 0.34 14.20 -23.53
N LEU A 31 -0.93 14.12 -23.12
CA LEU A 31 -2.02 14.89 -23.72
C LEU A 31 -2.03 16.35 -23.26
N VAL A 32 -1.55 16.62 -22.04
CA VAL A 32 -1.50 17.97 -21.46
C VAL A 32 -0.10 18.59 -21.50
N ASP A 33 0.83 17.98 -22.25
CA ASP A 33 2.21 18.46 -22.45
C ASP A 33 2.99 18.66 -21.13
N VAL A 34 2.75 17.75 -20.17
CA VAL A 34 3.44 17.71 -18.88
C VAL A 34 4.66 16.81 -18.97
N ASP A 35 5.76 17.23 -18.34
CA ASP A 35 7.00 16.46 -18.28
C ASP A 35 6.76 15.09 -17.62
N VAL A 36 6.96 14.04 -18.41
CA VAL A 36 6.80 12.64 -18.00
C VAL A 36 7.80 12.27 -16.90
N GLY A 37 8.99 12.87 -16.88
CA GLY A 37 9.98 12.71 -15.82
C GLY A 37 9.52 13.25 -14.48
N LEU A 38 8.79 14.37 -14.49
CA LEU A 38 8.17 14.93 -13.28
C LEU A 38 7.08 14.00 -12.75
N VAL A 39 6.22 13.49 -13.62
CA VAL A 39 5.16 12.52 -13.26
C VAL A 39 5.77 11.23 -12.70
N ALA A 40 6.81 10.69 -13.34
CA ALA A 40 7.49 9.49 -12.90
C ALA A 40 8.14 9.68 -11.52
N THR A 41 8.74 10.85 -11.28
CA THR A 41 9.37 11.20 -9.99
C THR A 41 8.33 11.32 -8.89
N VAL A 42 7.19 11.98 -9.17
CA VAL A 42 6.07 12.09 -8.22
C VAL A 42 5.46 10.72 -7.91
N LEU A 43 5.29 9.88 -8.93
CA LEU A 43 4.79 8.52 -8.76
C LEU A 43 5.74 7.69 -7.89
N PHE A 44 7.06 7.79 -8.12
CA PHE A 44 8.07 7.05 -7.36
C PHE A 44 8.22 7.53 -5.91
N LEU A 45 8.44 8.83 -5.70
CA LEU A 45 8.67 9.39 -4.37
C LEU A 45 7.36 9.46 -3.57
N GLY A 46 6.26 9.84 -4.21
CA GLY A 46 4.95 9.95 -3.57
C GLY A 46 4.45 8.61 -3.06
N SER A 47 4.59 7.54 -3.85
CA SER A 47 4.19 6.19 -3.42
C SER A 47 5.07 5.68 -2.27
N LEU A 48 6.38 5.96 -2.29
CA LEU A 48 7.31 5.59 -1.20
C LEU A 48 6.91 6.23 0.13
N VAL A 49 6.55 7.52 0.12
CA VAL A 49 6.09 8.23 1.33
C VAL A 49 4.79 7.61 1.84
N VAL A 50 3.81 7.40 0.96
CA VAL A 50 2.50 6.87 1.35
C VAL A 50 2.60 5.43 1.88
N VAL A 51 3.41 4.58 1.23
CA VAL A 51 3.66 3.20 1.72
C VAL A 51 4.30 3.23 3.09
N SER A 52 5.31 4.09 3.30
CA SER A 52 5.99 4.20 4.59
C SER A 52 5.02 4.63 5.69
N MET A 53 4.17 5.63 5.44
CA MET A 53 3.16 6.07 6.39
C MET A 53 2.14 4.97 6.71
N LEU A 54 1.68 4.22 5.69
CA LEU A 54 0.73 3.12 5.88
C LEU A 54 1.31 1.98 6.70
N LEU A 55 2.60 1.67 6.52
CA LEU A 55 3.31 0.69 7.33
C LEU A 55 3.45 1.18 8.77
N THR A 56 3.86 2.43 8.99
CA THR A 56 3.97 3.01 10.35
C THR A 56 2.64 2.99 11.10
N VAL A 57 1.53 3.38 10.46
CA VAL A 57 0.20 3.34 11.07
C VAL A 57 -0.26 1.89 11.33
N SER A 58 0.21 0.94 10.52
CA SER A 58 -0.11 -0.48 10.72
C SER A 58 0.67 -1.08 11.89
N ASP A 59 1.96 -0.77 12.02
CA ASP A 59 2.78 -1.19 13.16
C ASP A 59 2.24 -0.66 14.49
N GLN A 60 1.83 0.61 14.53
CA GLN A 60 1.17 1.19 15.71
C GLN A 60 -0.14 0.47 16.07
N GLY A 61 -0.92 0.06 15.06
CA GLY A 61 -2.14 -0.71 15.27
C GLY A 61 -1.88 -2.13 15.81
N ILE A 62 -0.81 -2.78 15.34
CA ILE A 62 -0.40 -4.10 15.82
C ILE A 62 0.07 -4.01 17.27
N GLU A 63 0.90 -3.02 17.60
CA GLU A 63 1.39 -2.79 18.97
C GLU A 63 0.22 -2.49 19.92
N SER A 64 -0.73 -1.64 19.52
CA SER A 64 -1.92 -1.34 20.32
C SER A 64 -2.82 -2.57 20.51
N ALA A 65 -2.94 -3.44 19.50
CA ALA A 65 -3.72 -4.67 19.61
C ALA A 65 -3.02 -5.71 20.50
N ALA A 66 -1.69 -5.81 20.42
CA ALA A 66 -0.88 -6.66 21.29
C ALA A 66 -0.96 -6.21 22.75
N HIS A 67 -0.85 -4.90 23.00
CA HIS A 67 -1.00 -4.32 24.33
C HIS A 67 -2.41 -4.49 24.88
N GLY A 68 -3.43 -4.30 24.04
CA GLY A 68 -4.83 -4.58 24.40
C GLY A 68 -5.07 -6.06 24.76
N ALA A 69 -4.43 -6.98 24.05
CA ALA A 69 -4.50 -8.41 24.36
C ALA A 69 -3.80 -8.73 25.69
N GLU A 70 -2.63 -8.16 25.97
CA GLU A 70 -1.90 -8.36 27.23
C GLU A 70 -2.71 -7.87 28.45
N VAL A 71 -3.33 -6.69 28.33
CA VAL A 71 -4.23 -6.15 29.37
C VAL A 71 -5.51 -7.00 29.50
N GLY A 72 -6.07 -7.47 28.38
CA GLY A 72 -7.25 -8.33 28.35
C GLY A 72 -7.03 -9.70 28.98
N PHE A 73 -5.86 -10.33 28.80
CA PHE A 73 -5.51 -11.60 29.45
C PHE A 73 -5.34 -11.48 30.97
N GLY A 74 -5.12 -10.27 31.51
CA GLY A 74 -5.13 -9.99 32.95
C GLY A 74 -6.51 -9.69 33.52
N SER A 75 -7.53 -9.48 32.68
CA SER A 75 -8.93 -9.19 33.06
C SER A 75 -9.76 -10.48 33.09
N SER A 76 -10.61 -10.66 34.11
CA SER A 76 -11.53 -11.80 34.22
C SER A 76 -12.84 -11.62 33.45
N ASN A 77 -12.99 -10.51 32.69
CA ASN A 77 -14.23 -10.17 32.01
C ASN A 77 -14.17 -10.53 30.50
N PRO A 78 -14.91 -11.56 30.04
CA PRO A 78 -14.90 -12.04 28.66
C PRO A 78 -15.43 -11.02 27.62
N MET A 79 -16.10 -9.95 28.06
CA MET A 79 -16.54 -8.86 27.19
C MET A 79 -15.38 -7.96 26.72
N ASP A 80 -14.22 -7.99 27.40
CA ASP A 80 -13.02 -7.24 27.00
C ASP A 80 -12.21 -7.94 25.88
N PHE A 81 -12.59 -9.17 25.51
CA PHE A 81 -11.89 -10.03 24.54
C PHE A 81 -12.34 -9.87 23.09
N GLN A 82 -13.30 -8.98 22.79
CA GLN A 82 -13.75 -8.74 21.42
C GLN A 82 -13.06 -7.52 20.81
N PRO A 83 -11.98 -7.70 20.03
CA PRO A 83 -11.57 -6.67 19.09
C PRO A 83 -12.66 -6.59 18.02
N ASP A 84 -13.47 -5.52 18.04
CA ASP A 84 -14.62 -5.29 17.14
C ASP A 84 -14.25 -5.26 15.64
N SER A 85 -12.97 -5.33 15.29
CA SER A 85 -12.51 -5.73 13.96
C SER A 85 -11.00 -5.96 14.01
N LEU A 86 -10.49 -6.96 13.27
CA LEU A 86 -9.11 -6.95 12.78
C LEU A 86 -9.16 -6.34 11.38
N PRO A 87 -8.92 -5.02 11.22
CA PRO A 87 -9.17 -4.34 9.96
C PRO A 87 -7.92 -4.41 9.08
N VAL A 88 -7.56 -5.59 8.58
CA VAL A 88 -6.40 -5.72 7.68
C VAL A 88 -6.58 -6.60 6.43
N PRO A 89 -7.74 -6.58 5.73
CA PRO A 89 -7.77 -6.96 4.31
C PRO A 89 -7.45 -5.78 3.38
N ASN A 90 -7.95 -4.57 3.69
CA ASN A 90 -7.92 -3.46 2.73
C ASN A 90 -6.56 -2.74 2.66
N ARG A 91 -5.82 -2.67 3.77
CA ARG A 91 -4.53 -1.97 3.84
C ARG A 91 -3.46 -2.63 2.97
N LEU A 92 -3.43 -3.96 2.93
CA LEU A 92 -2.49 -4.72 2.10
C LEU A 92 -2.73 -4.46 0.61
N GLY A 93 -3.99 -4.42 0.17
CA GLY A 93 -4.34 -4.07 -1.21
C GLY A 93 -3.88 -2.66 -1.60
N VAL A 94 -4.03 -1.69 -0.68
CA VAL A 94 -3.55 -0.31 -0.88
C VAL A 94 -2.02 -0.26 -0.98
N VAL A 95 -1.30 -0.95 -0.09
CA VAL A 95 0.17 -1.02 -0.16
C VAL A 95 0.61 -1.64 -1.49
N CYS A 96 -0.01 -2.74 -1.91
CA CYS A 96 0.28 -3.40 -3.18
C CYS A 96 0.00 -2.51 -4.40
N TYR A 97 -1.09 -1.75 -4.37
CA TYR A 97 -1.37 -0.74 -5.38
C TYR A 97 -0.23 0.30 -5.50
N PHE A 98 0.22 0.86 -4.38
CA PHE A 98 1.31 1.84 -4.38
C PHE A 98 2.66 1.23 -4.76
N VAL A 99 2.93 -0.03 -4.41
CA VAL A 99 4.14 -0.74 -4.87
C VAL A 99 4.17 -0.83 -6.40
N GLY A 100 3.02 -1.10 -7.04
CA GLY A 100 2.93 -1.07 -8.50
C GLY A 100 3.30 0.30 -9.08
N LEU A 101 2.80 1.39 -8.48
CA LEU A 101 3.16 2.76 -8.87
C LEU A 101 4.65 3.06 -8.66
N THR A 102 5.24 2.63 -7.54
CA THR A 102 6.68 2.79 -7.26
C THR A 102 7.54 2.10 -8.30
N VAL A 103 7.20 0.86 -8.65
CA VAL A 103 7.98 0.07 -9.63
C VAL A 103 7.95 0.74 -11.00
N VAL A 104 6.77 1.18 -11.44
CA VAL A 104 6.63 1.86 -12.74
C VAL A 104 7.33 3.22 -12.74
N GLY A 105 7.07 4.06 -11.73
CA GLY A 105 7.71 5.37 -11.59
C GLY A 105 9.24 5.25 -11.52
N GLY A 106 9.75 4.34 -10.70
CA GLY A 106 11.18 4.09 -10.53
C GLY A 106 11.84 3.57 -11.81
N ALA A 107 11.20 2.64 -12.53
CA ALA A 107 11.71 2.15 -13.81
C ALA A 107 11.77 3.27 -14.87
N THR A 108 10.76 4.14 -14.93
CA THR A 108 10.75 5.27 -15.86
C THR A 108 11.82 6.31 -15.50
N VAL A 109 11.97 6.65 -14.21
CA VAL A 109 13.05 7.54 -13.76
C VAL A 109 14.43 6.97 -14.09
N ALA A 110 14.65 5.67 -13.83
CA ALA A 110 15.91 5.01 -14.15
C ALA A 110 16.21 5.03 -15.66
N PHE A 111 15.19 4.82 -16.49
CA PHE A 111 15.31 4.90 -17.95
C PHE A 111 15.65 6.32 -18.44
N LEU A 112 15.07 7.36 -17.83
CA LEU A 112 15.34 8.75 -18.20
C LEU A 112 16.73 9.26 -17.78
N LEU A 113 17.36 8.60 -16.80
CA LEU A 113 18.68 8.96 -16.27
C LEU A 113 19.83 8.14 -16.87
N ALA A 114 19.54 7.14 -17.71
CA ALA A 114 20.51 6.25 -18.37
C ALA A 114 20.90 6.77 -19.76
#